data_AF-A0AAN8IG58-F1
#
_entry.id   AF-A0AAN8IG58-F1
#
_cell.length_a   1.000
_cell.length_b   1.000
_cell.length_c   1.000
_cell.angle_alpha   90.00
_cell.angle_beta   90.00
_cell.angle_gamma   90.00
#
_symmetry.space_group_name_H-M   'P 1'
#
loop_
_entity.id
_entity.type
_entity.pdbx_description
1 polymer ?
#
loop_
_entity_poly.entity_id
_entity_poly.type
_entity_poly.pdbx_seq_one_letter_code
_entity_poly.pdbx_strand_id
1 'polypeptide(L)'
;ASAAAPLYFEEVKVDQYLLQDGGVIANNPTAIGVHEAKLLWPEERLHCVVSVGNGRSVCDLEQEQSMKPSALSSLQKFNRIVDSATNTEAVHMCMHDLLDQNVYFRLNPYMTFPYPLDEIDPQKLDQMQKDAKLYVRRNMSKIEDAVERLLQKPTVLQRSMRRLEQWMDERGMYSPR
;
A
#
# COMPACT_ATOMS: atom_id res chain seq x y z
N ALA A 1 18.19 -0.21 -2.77
CA ALA A 1 17.49 -1.35 -3.39
C ALA A 1 16.03 -1.00 -3.65
N SER A 2 15.15 -0.99 -2.65
CA SER A 2 13.69 -0.87 -2.86
C SER A 2 13.17 0.41 -3.52
N ALA A 3 13.97 1.48 -3.65
CA ALA A 3 13.60 2.73 -4.33
C ALA A 3 14.43 2.98 -5.60
N ALA A 4 15.19 1.98 -6.06
CA ALA A 4 16.03 2.08 -7.25
C ALA A 4 15.17 1.89 -8.51
N ALA A 5 14.26 2.85 -8.76
CA ALA A 5 13.32 2.83 -9.85
C ALA A 5 14.06 2.61 -11.19
N PRO A 6 13.68 1.59 -11.99
CA PRO A 6 14.25 1.40 -13.31
C PRO A 6 14.17 2.72 -14.08
N LEU A 7 15.23 3.06 -14.80
CA LEU A 7 15.34 4.27 -15.64
C LEU A 7 15.60 5.59 -14.87
N TYR A 8 15.48 5.60 -13.54
CA TYR A 8 15.89 6.74 -12.70
C TYR A 8 17.20 6.48 -11.97
N PHE A 9 17.38 5.25 -11.47
CA PHE A 9 18.55 4.87 -10.69
C PHE A 9 19.17 3.59 -11.24
N GLU A 10 20.48 3.46 -11.04
CA GLU A 10 21.18 2.21 -11.32
C GLU A 10 20.77 1.12 -10.31
N GLU A 11 20.85 -0.12 -10.76
CA GLU A 11 20.57 -1.29 -9.93
C GLU A 11 21.57 -1.39 -8.77
N VAL A 12 21.07 -1.77 -7.60
CA VAL A 12 21.90 -1.86 -6.40
C VAL A 12 22.39 -3.28 -6.24
N LYS A 13 23.69 -3.49 -6.44
CA LYS A 13 24.32 -4.79 -6.17
C LYS A 13 24.61 -4.92 -4.66
N VAL A 14 24.00 -5.92 -4.02
CA VAL A 14 24.28 -6.31 -2.64
C VAL A 14 24.73 -7.77 -2.65
N ASP A 15 26.00 -7.99 -2.32
CA ASP A 15 26.67 -9.30 -2.44
C ASP A 15 26.52 -9.91 -3.86
N GLN A 16 25.74 -10.97 -3.96
CA GLN A 16 25.43 -11.73 -5.17
C GLN A 16 24.06 -11.40 -5.76
N TYR A 17 23.32 -10.47 -5.14
CA TYR A 17 22.01 -10.04 -5.58
C TYR A 17 22.07 -8.71 -6.31
N LEU A 18 21.33 -8.63 -7.41
CA LEU A 18 21.07 -7.41 -8.15
C LEU A 18 19.66 -6.96 -7.79
N LEU A 19 19.57 -5.86 -7.04
CA LEU A 19 18.31 -5.39 -6.47
C LEU A 19 17.82 -4.14 -7.18
N GLN A 20 16.53 -4.13 -7.48
CA GLN A 20 15.83 -3.02 -8.11
C GLN A 20 14.66 -2.56 -7.24
N ASP A 21 13.94 -1.53 -7.68
CA ASP A 21 12.76 -1.01 -7.00
C ASP A 21 11.70 -2.09 -6.76
N GLY A 22 11.14 -2.09 -5.55
CA GLY A 22 10.04 -2.96 -5.18
C GLY A 22 8.75 -2.63 -5.94
N GLY A 23 8.58 -1.40 -6.40
CA GLY A 23 7.47 -0.93 -7.22
C GLY A 23 7.37 -1.62 -8.58
N VAL A 24 8.45 -2.23 -9.08
CA VAL A 24 8.41 -3.08 -10.29
C VAL A 24 7.57 -4.34 -10.06
N ILE A 25 7.60 -4.88 -8.84
CA ILE A 25 6.95 -6.15 -8.48
C ILE A 25 5.62 -5.87 -7.76
N ALA A 26 5.60 -4.90 -6.84
CA ALA A 26 4.47 -4.60 -5.99
C ALA A 26 4.41 -3.12 -5.61
N ASN A 27 3.79 -2.30 -6.47
CA ASN A 27 3.52 -0.88 -6.20
C ASN A 27 2.43 -0.67 -5.10
N ASN A 28 1.68 -1.72 -4.76
CA ASN A 28 0.86 -1.78 -3.55
C ASN A 28 1.23 -3.02 -2.72
N PRO A 29 2.12 -2.90 -1.73
CA PRO A 29 2.62 -4.04 -0.96
C PRO A 29 1.61 -4.57 0.06
N THR A 30 0.38 -4.06 0.11
CA THR A 30 -0.62 -4.46 1.11
C THR A 30 -0.89 -5.97 1.09
N ALA A 31 -1.07 -6.57 -0.09
CA ALA A 31 -1.32 -8.01 -0.22
C ALA A 31 -0.14 -8.82 0.33
N ILE A 32 1.09 -8.41 0.02
CA ILE A 32 2.31 -9.05 0.49
C ILE A 32 2.40 -8.93 2.02
N GLY A 33 2.18 -7.72 2.58
CA GLY A 33 2.21 -7.51 4.02
C GLY A 33 1.16 -8.33 4.77
N VAL A 34 -0.05 -8.47 4.21
CA VAL A 34 -1.10 -9.34 4.76
C VAL A 34 -0.71 -10.81 4.69
N HIS A 35 -0.13 -11.25 3.57
CA HIS A 35 0.35 -12.62 3.40
C HIS A 35 1.44 -12.97 4.42
N GLU A 36 2.48 -12.14 4.52
CA GLU A 36 3.58 -12.33 5.47
C GLU A 36 3.09 -12.30 6.93
N ALA A 37 2.15 -11.39 7.28
CA ALA A 37 1.56 -11.36 8.61
C ALA A 37 0.80 -12.66 8.94
N LYS A 38 0.15 -13.27 7.94
CA LYS A 38 -0.52 -14.57 8.11
C LYS A 38 0.45 -15.74 8.18
N LEU A 39 1.63 -15.67 7.56
CA LEU A 39 2.68 -16.68 7.76
C LEU A 39 3.26 -16.63 9.17
N LEU A 40 3.47 -15.42 9.71
CA LEU A 40 3.99 -15.24 11.07
C LEU A 40 2.95 -15.58 12.14
N TRP A 41 1.68 -15.21 11.91
CA TRP A 41 0.58 -15.45 12.85
C TRP A 41 -0.65 -16.03 12.13
N PRO A 42 -0.65 -17.34 11.80
CA PRO A 42 -1.74 -17.97 11.05
C PRO A 42 -3.10 -17.84 11.75
N GLU A 43 -3.10 -18.13 13.05
CA GLU A 43 -4.30 -18.17 13.90
C GLU A 43 -4.78 -16.78 14.35
N GLU A 44 -3.92 -15.75 14.27
CA GLU A 44 -4.29 -14.41 14.70
C GLU A 44 -5.09 -13.69 13.61
N ARG A 45 -6.17 -13.04 14.01
CA ARG A 45 -6.95 -12.21 13.10
C ARG A 45 -6.29 -10.85 12.94
N LEU A 46 -6.27 -10.35 11.71
CA LEU A 46 -5.79 -9.00 11.43
C LEU A 46 -6.68 -7.99 12.13
N HIS A 47 -6.06 -7.16 12.97
CA HIS A 47 -6.78 -6.17 13.75
C HIS A 47 -7.09 -4.92 12.94
N CYS A 48 -6.09 -4.38 12.26
CA CYS A 48 -6.21 -3.20 11.42
C CYS A 48 -5.11 -3.22 10.37
N VAL A 49 -5.46 -2.88 9.13
CA VAL A 49 -4.57 -2.74 7.98
C VAL A 49 -4.82 -1.36 7.40
N VAL A 50 -3.82 -0.48 7.52
CA VAL A 50 -3.87 0.86 6.91
C VAL A 50 -2.95 0.86 5.70
N SER A 51 -3.53 1.11 4.52
CA SER A 51 -2.82 1.18 3.26
C SER A 51 -2.80 2.63 2.79
N VAL A 52 -1.61 3.22 2.69
CA VAL A 52 -1.43 4.62 2.29
C VAL A 52 -0.88 4.67 0.87
N GLY A 53 -1.56 5.39 -0.02
CA GLY A 53 -1.13 5.62 -1.40
C GLY A 53 -0.54 7.01 -1.59
N ASN A 54 0.27 7.16 -2.63
CA ASN A 54 0.93 8.42 -2.99
C ASN A 54 0.02 9.38 -3.79
N GLY A 55 -1.25 9.03 -3.96
CA GLY A 55 -2.24 9.79 -4.69
C GLY A 55 -2.65 9.14 -6.00
N ARG A 56 -3.84 9.53 -6.49
CA ARG A 56 -4.37 9.14 -7.81
C ARG A 56 -4.77 10.39 -8.58
N SER A 57 -4.39 10.50 -9.84
CA SER A 57 -4.81 11.62 -10.69
C SER A 57 -6.10 11.26 -11.44
N VAL A 58 -7.00 12.23 -11.61
CA VAL A 58 -8.27 12.04 -12.34
C VAL A 58 -8.01 11.75 -13.83
N CYS A 59 -6.90 12.24 -14.38
CA CYS A 59 -6.50 11.96 -15.76
C CYS A 59 -6.19 10.49 -16.02
N ASP A 60 -5.87 9.69 -15.00
CA ASP A 60 -5.61 8.25 -15.18
C ASP A 60 -6.91 7.48 -15.51
N LEU A 61 -8.08 8.00 -15.13
CA LEU A 61 -9.40 7.39 -15.42
C LEU A 61 -9.93 7.73 -16.82
N GLU A 62 -9.64 8.92 -17.34
CA GLU A 62 -10.15 9.39 -18.64
C GLU A 62 -9.18 9.11 -19.81
N GLN A 63 -7.89 8.91 -19.53
CA GLN A 63 -6.89 8.57 -20.56
C GLN A 63 -6.95 7.12 -21.02
N GLU A 64 -7.63 6.23 -20.30
CA GLU A 64 -7.89 4.86 -20.78
C GLU A 64 -8.80 4.83 -22.02
N GLN A 65 -9.56 5.90 -22.29
CA GLN A 65 -10.55 5.91 -23.37
C GLN A 65 -10.22 6.86 -24.54
N SER A 66 -9.27 7.79 -24.43
CA SER A 66 -9.23 8.94 -25.37
C SER A 66 -7.87 9.38 -25.94
N MET A 67 -6.71 8.88 -25.50
CA MET A 67 -5.42 9.33 -26.04
C MET A 67 -4.80 8.39 -27.10
N LYS A 68 -4.50 8.95 -28.28
CA LYS A 68 -3.75 8.25 -29.34
C LYS A 68 -2.34 7.85 -28.85
N PRO A 69 -1.88 6.60 -29.11
CA PRO A 69 -0.66 6.02 -28.51
C PRO A 69 0.69 6.63 -28.93
N SER A 70 0.69 7.71 -29.71
CA SER A 70 1.88 8.26 -30.37
C SER A 70 2.58 9.42 -29.65
N ALA A 71 2.01 9.97 -28.57
CA ALA A 71 2.54 11.19 -27.91
C ALA A 71 3.30 10.96 -26.57
N LEU A 72 3.37 9.71 -26.08
CA LEU A 72 4.03 9.40 -24.81
C LEU A 72 5.48 8.97 -25.04
N SER A 73 6.40 9.54 -24.27
CA SER A 73 7.81 9.11 -24.22
C SER A 73 7.91 7.64 -23.81
N SER A 74 8.92 6.91 -24.29
CA SER A 74 9.15 5.51 -23.95
C SER A 74 9.20 5.28 -22.43
N LEU A 75 9.70 6.26 -21.66
CA LEU A 75 9.71 6.26 -20.20
C LEU A 75 8.30 6.32 -19.60
N GLN A 76 7.44 7.16 -20.16
CA GLN A 76 6.05 7.30 -19.72
C GLN A 76 5.24 6.05 -20.07
N LYS A 77 5.53 5.42 -21.22
CA LYS A 77 4.93 4.14 -21.59
C LYS A 77 5.38 3.02 -20.65
N PHE A 78 6.67 2.98 -20.30
CA PHE A 78 7.20 1.99 -19.36
C PHE A 78 6.62 2.15 -17.96
N ASN A 79 6.65 3.36 -17.39
CA ASN A 79 6.06 3.63 -16.08
C ASN A 79 4.56 3.29 -16.07
N ARG A 80 3.82 3.61 -17.13
CA ARG A 80 2.41 3.19 -17.25
C ARG A 80 2.22 1.69 -17.34
N ILE A 81 3.08 0.97 -18.06
CA ILE A 81 3.02 -0.50 -18.12
C ILE A 81 3.34 -1.08 -16.75
N VAL A 82 4.33 -0.55 -16.03
CA VAL A 82 4.66 -0.97 -14.67
C VAL A 82 3.50 -0.65 -13.72
N ASP A 83 2.97 0.56 -13.72
CA ASP A 83 1.82 0.97 -12.89
C ASP A 83 0.54 0.18 -13.21
N SER A 84 0.31 -0.13 -14.50
CA SER A 84 -0.81 -0.97 -14.96
C SER A 84 -0.61 -2.44 -14.61
N ALA A 85 0.62 -2.97 -14.69
CA ALA A 85 0.96 -4.34 -14.31
C ALA A 85 0.95 -4.52 -12.79
N THR A 86 1.33 -3.48 -12.04
CA THR A 86 1.32 -3.44 -10.58
C THR A 86 0.06 -2.74 -10.05
N ASN A 87 -1.09 -3.12 -10.62
CA ASN A 87 -2.37 -2.49 -10.41
C ASN A 87 -2.72 -2.34 -8.92
N THR A 88 -2.48 -1.15 -8.39
CA THR A 88 -2.69 -0.83 -6.97
C THR A 88 -4.16 -0.93 -6.58
N GLU A 89 -5.07 -0.75 -7.55
CA GLU A 89 -6.52 -0.85 -7.38
C GLU A 89 -7.00 -2.30 -7.36
N ALA A 90 -6.39 -3.21 -8.13
CA ALA A 90 -6.72 -4.64 -8.05
C ALA A 90 -6.37 -5.23 -6.67
N VAL A 91 -5.22 -4.85 -6.11
CA VAL A 91 -4.85 -5.20 -4.73
C VAL A 91 -5.82 -4.57 -3.74
N HIS A 92 -6.21 -3.31 -3.95
CA HIS A 92 -7.19 -2.64 -3.10
C HIS A 92 -8.55 -3.36 -3.09
N MET A 93 -9.09 -3.72 -4.26
CA MET A 93 -10.35 -4.47 -4.39
C MET A 93 -10.26 -5.83 -3.72
N CYS A 94 -9.19 -6.59 -4.00
CA CYS A 94 -8.98 -7.89 -3.39
C CYS A 94 -8.91 -7.81 -1.86
N MET A 95 -8.20 -6.82 -1.31
CA MET A 95 -8.15 -6.60 0.14
C MET A 95 -9.49 -6.14 0.71
N HIS A 96 -10.25 -5.34 -0.03
CA HIS A 96 -11.59 -4.89 0.38
C HIS A 96 -12.60 -6.04 0.44
N ASP A 97 -12.49 -7.01 -0.48
CA ASP A 97 -13.37 -8.17 -0.54
C ASP A 97 -13.01 -9.25 0.49
N LEU A 98 -11.71 -9.39 0.80
CA LEU A 98 -11.22 -10.43 1.71
C LEU A 98 -11.17 -10.00 3.18
N LEU A 99 -11.03 -8.70 3.46
CA LEU A 99 -10.92 -8.17 4.82
C LEU A 99 -12.21 -7.45 5.24
N ASP A 100 -12.55 -7.55 6.52
CA ASP A 100 -13.70 -6.85 7.06
C ASP A 100 -13.57 -5.33 6.87
N GLN A 101 -14.70 -4.65 6.65
CA GLN A 101 -14.75 -3.19 6.39
C GLN A 101 -14.11 -2.35 7.52
N ASN A 102 -14.17 -2.86 8.76
CA ASN A 102 -13.58 -2.18 9.94
C ASN A 102 -12.12 -2.59 10.21
N VAL A 103 -11.51 -3.38 9.32
CA VAL A 103 -10.12 -3.83 9.42
C VAL A 103 -9.27 -3.14 8.36
N TYR A 104 -9.78 -2.94 7.14
CA TYR A 104 -8.98 -2.40 6.04
C TYR A 104 -9.31 -0.94 5.69
N PHE A 105 -8.33 -0.06 5.84
CA PHE A 105 -8.44 1.37 5.57
C PHE A 105 -7.45 1.79 4.47
N ARG A 106 -7.96 2.11 3.28
CA ARG A 106 -7.16 2.71 2.19
C ARG A 106 -7.24 4.24 2.21
N LEU A 107 -6.10 4.89 2.38
CA LEU A 107 -5.93 6.34 2.32
C LEU A 107 -5.16 6.67 1.04
N ASN A 108 -5.87 7.16 0.02
CA ASN A 108 -5.25 7.51 -1.26
C ASN A 108 -5.85 8.85 -1.74
N PRO A 109 -5.11 9.97 -1.66
CA PRO A 109 -5.63 11.28 -2.00
C PRO A 109 -5.83 11.47 -3.51
N TYR A 110 -6.80 12.29 -3.91
CA TYR A 110 -6.92 12.72 -5.30
C TYR A 110 -6.00 13.89 -5.55
N MET A 111 -5.14 13.76 -6.56
CA MET A 111 -4.19 14.80 -6.95
C MET A 111 -4.76 15.64 -8.09
N THR A 112 -4.56 16.95 -8.01
CA THR A 112 -5.04 17.92 -9.02
C THR A 112 -4.35 17.71 -10.36
N PHE A 113 -3.07 17.32 -10.35
CA PHE A 113 -2.27 17.11 -11.56
C PHE A 113 -1.65 15.71 -11.58
N PRO A 114 -1.39 15.14 -12.77
CA PRO A 114 -0.55 13.96 -12.90
C PRO A 114 0.91 14.37 -12.70
N TYR A 115 1.47 14.04 -11.55
CA TYR A 115 2.85 14.37 -11.22
C TYR A 115 3.79 13.23 -11.66
N PRO A 116 4.90 13.52 -12.35
CA PRO A 116 5.93 12.52 -12.61
C PRO A 116 6.70 12.19 -11.32
N LEU A 117 7.40 11.05 -11.32
CA LEU A 117 8.13 10.56 -10.15
C LEU A 117 9.29 11.49 -9.74
N ASP A 118 9.89 12.17 -10.72
CA ASP A 118 11.02 13.09 -10.57
C ASP A 118 10.60 14.57 -10.42
N GLU A 119 9.35 14.83 -10.04
CA GLU A 119 8.89 16.21 -9.83
C GLU A 119 9.59 16.85 -8.62
N ILE A 120 10.31 17.95 -8.88
CA ILE A 120 11.07 18.70 -7.87
C ILE A 120 10.62 20.16 -7.71
N ASP A 121 9.64 20.62 -8.50
CA ASP A 121 9.18 22.00 -8.45
C ASP A 121 8.49 22.30 -7.11
N PRO A 122 9.01 23.27 -6.31
CA PRO A 122 8.46 23.58 -4.99
C PRO A 122 6.99 24.02 -5.05
N GLN A 123 6.54 24.67 -6.12
CA GLN A 123 5.14 25.09 -6.24
C GLN A 123 4.21 23.90 -6.40
N LYS A 124 4.62 22.89 -7.17
CA LYS A 124 3.87 21.65 -7.36
C LYS A 124 3.88 20.79 -6.11
N LEU A 125 5.00 20.72 -5.39
CA LEU A 125 5.08 20.03 -4.10
C LEU A 125 4.16 20.67 -3.05
N ASP A 126 4.10 22.00 -3.00
CA ASP A 126 3.15 22.71 -2.13
C ASP A 126 1.69 22.40 -2.52
N GLN A 127 1.40 22.28 -3.82
CA GLN A 127 0.09 21.85 -4.29
C GLN A 127 -0.25 20.41 -3.87
N MET A 128 0.69 19.46 -3.98
CA MET A 128 0.48 18.08 -3.50
C MET A 128 0.14 18.07 -2.01
N GLN A 129 0.83 18.87 -1.20
CA GLN A 129 0.55 18.98 0.23
C GLN A 129 -0.84 19.57 0.51
N LYS A 130 -1.27 20.56 -0.28
CA LYS A 130 -2.62 21.14 -0.19
C LYS A 130 -3.69 20.09 -0.52
N ASP A 131 -3.47 19.30 -1.58
CA ASP A 131 -4.37 18.23 -2.00
C ASP A 131 -4.49 17.15 -0.91
N ALA A 132 -3.37 16.73 -0.33
CA ALA A 132 -3.34 15.79 0.80
C ALA A 132 -4.08 16.33 2.03
N LYS A 133 -3.86 17.61 2.39
CA LYS A 133 -4.58 18.27 3.51
C LYS A 133 -6.09 18.34 3.24
N LEU A 134 -6.49 18.62 2.01
CA LEU A 134 -7.90 18.63 1.62
C LEU A 134 -8.52 17.24 1.71
N TYR A 135 -7.79 16.20 1.29
CA TYR A 135 -8.23 14.82 1.41
C TYR A 135 -8.44 14.42 2.88
N VAL A 136 -7.50 14.75 3.77
CA VAL A 136 -7.62 14.49 5.20
C VAL A 136 -8.86 15.18 5.77
N ARG A 137 -9.07 16.45 5.45
CA ARG A 137 -10.26 17.19 5.91
C ARG A 137 -11.57 16.57 5.43
N ARG A 138 -11.62 16.08 4.18
CA ARG A 138 -12.82 15.46 3.61
C ARG A 138 -13.09 14.06 4.15
N ASN A 139 -12.03 13.29 4.45
CA ASN A 139 -12.12 11.91 4.91
C ASN A 139 -11.80 11.77 6.40
N MET A 140 -12.05 12.82 7.18
CA MET A 140 -11.66 12.86 8.58
C MET A 140 -12.33 11.74 9.37
N SER A 141 -13.61 11.46 9.11
CA SER A 141 -14.34 10.34 9.71
C SER A 141 -13.64 9.00 9.47
N LYS A 142 -13.25 8.71 8.23
CA LYS A 142 -12.53 7.46 7.88
C LYS A 142 -11.20 7.34 8.62
N ILE A 143 -10.49 8.45 8.81
CA ILE A 143 -9.22 8.47 9.55
C ILE A 143 -9.48 8.28 11.05
N GLU A 144 -10.52 8.89 11.59
CA GLU A 144 -10.95 8.70 12.98
C GLU A 144 -11.34 7.25 13.25
N ASP A 145 -12.10 6.60 12.36
CA ASP A 145 -12.44 5.18 12.44
C ASP A 145 -11.18 4.30 12.46
N ALA A 146 -10.21 4.60 11.58
CA ALA A 146 -8.93 3.88 11.54
C ALA A 146 -8.14 4.07 12.84
N VAL A 147 -8.12 5.29 13.40
CA VAL A 147 -7.45 5.62 14.66
C VAL A 147 -8.13 4.94 15.84
N GLU A 148 -9.47 4.96 15.91
CA GLU A 148 -10.24 4.28 16.94
C GLU A 148 -9.93 2.78 16.92
N ARG A 149 -9.93 2.19 15.72
CA ARG A 149 -9.57 0.78 15.55
C ARG A 149 -8.14 0.51 15.99
N LEU A 150 -7.16 1.31 15.59
CA LEU A 150 -5.76 1.13 15.98
C LEU A 150 -5.54 1.25 17.50
N LEU A 151 -6.27 2.15 18.17
CA LEU A 151 -6.15 2.38 19.61
C LEU A 151 -6.97 1.39 20.45
N GLN A 152 -7.85 0.60 19.82
CA GLN A 152 -8.67 -0.37 20.52
C GLN A 152 -7.79 -1.43 21.20
N LYS A 153 -7.92 -1.53 22.53
CA LYS A 153 -7.17 -2.50 23.32
C LYS A 153 -7.67 -3.92 23.06
N PRO A 154 -6.78 -4.92 23.07
CA PRO A 154 -7.20 -6.31 22.97
C PRO A 154 -8.08 -6.67 24.16
N THR A 155 -9.16 -7.40 23.88
CA THR A 155 -10.12 -7.87 24.88
C THR A 155 -9.45 -8.82 25.88
N VAL A 156 -10.03 -8.96 27.07
CA VAL A 156 -9.50 -9.88 28.10
C VAL A 156 -9.43 -11.31 27.56
N LEU A 157 -10.43 -11.74 26.78
CA LEU A 157 -10.44 -13.03 26.09
C LEU A 157 -9.24 -13.19 25.14
N GLN A 158 -9.00 -12.22 24.25
CA GLN A 158 -7.85 -12.26 23.34
C GLN A 158 -6.52 -12.34 24.10
N ARG A 159 -6.37 -11.58 25.19
CA ARG A 159 -5.15 -11.63 26.02
C ARG A 159 -4.97 -13.00 26.67
N SER A 160 -6.05 -13.59 27.18
CA SER A 160 -6.01 -14.91 27.80
C SER A 160 -5.70 -16.01 26.79
N MET A 161 -6.30 -15.96 25.59
CA MET A 161 -6.03 -16.92 24.51
C MET A 161 -4.57 -16.82 24.05
N ARG A 162 -4.05 -15.61 23.79
CA ARG A 162 -2.63 -15.42 23.42
C ARG A 162 -1.66 -15.93 24.50
N ARG A 163 -1.96 -15.71 25.78
CA ARG A 163 -1.15 -16.25 26.89
C ARG A 163 -1.20 -17.77 26.94
N LEU A 164 -2.36 -18.37 26.67
CA LEU A 164 -2.52 -19.82 26.63
C LEU A 164 -1.75 -20.41 25.45
N GLU A 165 -1.87 -19.84 24.27
CA GLU A 165 -1.13 -20.24 23.07
C GLU A 165 0.38 -20.15 23.30
N GLN A 166 0.87 -19.01 23.81
CA GLN A 166 2.28 -18.84 24.15
C GLN A 166 2.75 -19.89 25.18
N TRP A 167 1.95 -20.16 26.21
CA TRP A 167 2.27 -21.19 27.21
C TRP A 167 2.29 -22.61 26.61
N MET A 168 1.42 -22.90 25.65
CA MET A 168 1.41 -24.19 24.94
C MET A 168 2.64 -24.34 24.05
N ASP A 169 3.05 -23.25 23.40
CA ASP A 169 4.22 -23.19 22.51
C ASP A 169 5.53 -23.37 23.31
N GLU A 170 5.67 -22.68 24.45
CA GLU A 170 6.79 -22.86 25.39
C GLU A 170 6.90 -24.30 25.94
N ARG A 171 5.79 -25.04 25.98
CA ARG A 171 5.76 -26.44 26.41
C ARG A 171 5.89 -27.45 25.27
N GLY A 172 6.10 -26.98 24.03
CA GLY A 172 6.21 -27.83 22.84
C GLY A 172 4.92 -28.58 22.49
N MET A 173 3.78 -28.11 22.99
CA MET A 173 2.46 -28.70 22.72
C MET A 173 1.75 -28.02 21.54
N TYR A 174 2.36 -26.97 20.98
CA TYR A 174 1.85 -26.28 19.81
C TYR A 174 2.24 -27.03 18.53
N SER A 175 1.24 -27.42 17.75
CA SER A 175 1.42 -27.92 16.38
C SER A 175 0.76 -26.89 15.46
N PRO A 176 1.51 -26.18 14.61
CA PRO A 176 0.90 -25.45 13.51
C PRO A 176 0.12 -26.44 12.67
N ARG A 177 -1.12 -26.10 12.29
CA ARG A 177 -1.90 -26.88 11.31
C ARG A 177 -1.71 -26.32 9.92
#